data_AF-A0A0B7ND98-F1
#
_entry.id   AF-A0A0B7ND98-F1
#
_cell.length_a   1.000
_cell.length_b   1.000
_cell.length_c   1.000
_cell.angle_alpha   90.00
_cell.angle_beta   90.00
_cell.angle_gamma   90.00
#
_symmetry.space_group_name_H-M   'P 1'
#
loop_
_entity.id
_entity.type
_entity.pdbx_description
1 polymer ?
#
loop_
_entity_poly.entity_id
_entity_poly.type
_entity_poly.pdbx_seq_one_letter_code
_entity_poly.pdbx_strand_id
1 'polypeptide(L)'
;MRVACNQQKALKKNNAVVDSTIHPDTGETVFLPFRMSCFVPTNMVLVAGMLLPNPSIKSILFWQWANQSVNVAFNSANANKTTPMSLKETAIAYASAVTTSCAIAVGLNQSVPKLNVSPAVKSLCMKLVPFTAVAAAGTVNVFLMRGKEIRDGIDVFTKDGQSVGKSKEAGFSAVSQVAISRILTNAPVLILPPIILGRLEKTSFVRQRPRLIVPLNFGLIALSLMTALPAAIAVFPQIGELQTANMEKEFQDLKDEDGKPITHLYFNKGL
;
A
#
# COMPACT_ATOMS: atom_id res chain seq x y z
N MET A 1 -35.98 19.65 -9.17
CA MET A 1 -35.11 18.94 -8.18
C MET A 1 -34.63 17.55 -8.63
N ARG A 2 -35.50 16.64 -9.11
CA ARG A 2 -35.07 15.28 -9.56
C ARG A 2 -34.15 15.26 -10.79
N VAL A 3 -34.31 16.21 -11.72
CA VAL A 3 -33.48 16.31 -12.94
C VAL A 3 -32.03 16.76 -12.63
N ALA A 4 -31.86 17.73 -11.73
CA ALA A 4 -30.54 18.19 -11.28
C ALA A 4 -29.77 17.11 -10.49
N CYS A 5 -30.46 16.31 -9.68
CA CYS A 5 -29.86 15.17 -8.97
C CYS A 5 -29.41 14.05 -9.93
N ASN A 6 -30.18 13.81 -11.01
CA ASN A 6 -29.80 12.85 -12.05
C ASN A 6 -28.63 13.36 -12.92
N GLN A 7 -28.57 14.67 -13.20
CA GLN A 7 -27.41 15.28 -13.87
C GLN A 7 -26.15 15.26 -13.01
N GLN A 8 -26.23 15.51 -11.70
CA GLN A 8 -25.09 15.38 -10.79
C GLN A 8 -24.62 13.93 -10.63
N LYS A 9 -25.54 12.95 -10.62
CA LYS A 9 -25.18 11.52 -10.63
C LYS A 9 -24.54 11.11 -11.95
N ALA A 10 -25.04 11.63 -13.09
CA ALA A 10 -24.46 11.37 -14.40
C ALA A 10 -23.07 12.04 -14.56
N LEU A 11 -22.88 13.25 -14.05
CA LEU A 11 -21.58 13.94 -13.99
C LEU A 11 -20.59 13.21 -13.10
N LYS A 12 -20.99 12.75 -11.90
CA LYS A 12 -20.12 11.93 -11.04
C LYS A 12 -19.76 10.59 -11.68
N LYS A 13 -20.70 9.98 -12.40
CA LYS A 13 -20.48 8.71 -13.10
C LYS A 13 -19.60 8.89 -14.34
N ASN A 14 -19.76 9.97 -15.08
CA ASN A 14 -18.91 10.32 -16.21
C ASN A 14 -17.51 10.76 -15.76
N ASN A 15 -17.37 11.52 -14.67
CA ASN A 15 -16.07 11.82 -14.07
C ASN A 15 -15.40 10.54 -13.56
N ALA A 16 -16.12 9.62 -12.91
CA ALA A 16 -15.56 8.32 -12.53
C ALA A 16 -15.11 7.47 -13.73
N VAL A 17 -15.82 7.55 -14.87
CA VAL A 17 -15.44 6.84 -16.11
C VAL A 17 -14.23 7.50 -16.79
N VAL A 18 -14.19 8.84 -16.82
CA VAL A 18 -13.08 9.64 -17.34
C VAL A 18 -11.83 9.45 -16.48
N ASP A 19 -11.92 9.59 -15.16
CA ASP A 19 -10.84 9.35 -14.19
C ASP A 19 -10.36 7.89 -14.20
N SER A 20 -11.22 6.92 -14.57
CA SER A 20 -10.86 5.50 -14.66
C SER A 20 -10.17 5.11 -15.98
N THR A 21 -10.27 5.94 -17.01
CA THR A 21 -9.82 5.61 -18.38
C THR A 21 -8.69 6.50 -18.85
N ILE A 22 -8.58 7.70 -18.28
CA ILE A 22 -7.78 8.80 -18.79
C ILE A 22 -6.90 9.32 -17.66
N HIS A 23 -5.61 9.51 -17.94
CA HIS A 23 -4.71 10.11 -16.96
C HIS A 23 -5.17 11.56 -16.68
N PRO A 24 -5.46 11.95 -15.42
CA PRO A 24 -6.08 13.24 -15.09
C PRO A 24 -5.27 14.45 -15.57
N ASP A 25 -3.93 14.31 -15.60
CA ASP A 25 -3.03 15.38 -16.07
C ASP A 25 -2.73 15.40 -17.58
N THR A 26 -2.97 14.34 -18.36
CA THR A 26 -2.61 14.32 -19.80
C THR A 26 -3.73 14.02 -20.78
N GLY A 27 -4.89 13.57 -20.33
CA GLY A 27 -5.97 13.26 -21.28
C GLY A 27 -5.72 11.99 -22.12
N GLU A 28 -4.65 11.22 -21.84
CA GLU A 28 -4.30 10.00 -22.58
C GLU A 28 -4.89 8.75 -21.91
N THR A 29 -5.26 7.76 -22.73
CA THR A 29 -5.81 6.50 -22.24
C THR A 29 -4.73 5.66 -21.57
N VAL A 30 -4.87 5.41 -20.27
CA VAL A 30 -4.00 4.48 -19.54
C VAL A 30 -4.19 3.06 -20.10
N PHE A 31 -3.11 2.34 -20.35
CA PHE A 31 -3.16 0.97 -20.89
C PHE A 31 -4.00 0.08 -19.96
N LEU A 32 -4.90 -0.70 -20.54
CA LEU A 32 -6.01 -1.40 -19.85
C LEU A 32 -5.61 -2.11 -18.54
N PRO A 33 -4.53 -2.93 -18.45
CA PRO A 33 -4.15 -3.59 -17.20
C PRO A 33 -3.66 -2.67 -16.07
N PHE A 34 -3.33 -1.40 -16.35
CA PHE A 34 -2.79 -0.42 -15.39
C PHE A 34 -3.76 0.70 -15.03
N ARG A 35 -4.99 0.66 -15.56
CA ARG A 35 -6.07 1.56 -15.13
C ARG A 35 -6.46 1.28 -13.70
N MET A 36 -6.86 2.31 -12.94
CA MET A 36 -7.37 2.12 -11.57
C MET A 36 -8.54 1.12 -11.49
N SER A 37 -9.36 1.00 -12.54
CA SER A 37 -10.40 -0.04 -12.66
C SER A 37 -9.85 -1.47 -12.70
N CYS A 38 -8.63 -1.66 -13.20
CA CYS A 38 -7.94 -2.93 -13.27
C CYS A 38 -7.03 -3.20 -12.06
N PHE A 39 -6.93 -2.27 -11.11
CA PHE A 39 -6.13 -2.46 -9.90
C PHE A 39 -6.54 -3.72 -9.12
N VAL A 40 -7.84 -3.87 -8.86
CA VAL A 40 -8.38 -5.04 -8.14
C VAL A 40 -8.15 -6.34 -8.94
N PRO A 41 -8.57 -6.48 -10.21
CA PRO A 41 -8.39 -7.75 -10.93
C PRO A 41 -6.91 -8.10 -11.17
N THR A 42 -6.03 -7.13 -11.42
CA THR A 42 -4.59 -7.40 -11.60
C THR A 42 -3.95 -7.84 -10.28
N ASN A 43 -4.19 -7.13 -9.17
CA ASN A 43 -3.68 -7.54 -7.86
C ASN A 43 -4.27 -8.87 -7.40
N MET A 44 -5.52 -9.16 -7.76
CA MET A 44 -6.17 -10.42 -7.46
C MET A 44 -5.44 -11.62 -8.09
N VAL A 45 -5.01 -11.50 -9.36
CA VAL A 45 -4.21 -12.54 -10.03
C VAL A 45 -2.84 -12.70 -9.39
N LEU A 46 -2.16 -11.58 -9.08
CA LEU A 46 -0.84 -11.60 -8.45
C LEU A 46 -0.87 -12.27 -7.07
N VAL A 47 -1.85 -11.89 -6.23
CA VAL A 47 -2.03 -12.46 -4.89
C VAL A 47 -2.37 -13.94 -4.97
N ALA A 48 -3.28 -14.34 -5.88
CA ALA A 48 -3.59 -15.75 -6.07
C ALA A 48 -2.35 -16.56 -6.49
N GLY A 49 -1.49 -16.00 -7.35
CA GLY A 49 -0.21 -16.57 -7.74
C GLY A 49 0.78 -16.71 -6.58
N MET A 50 0.91 -15.67 -5.75
CA MET A 50 1.75 -15.69 -4.55
C MET A 50 1.28 -16.68 -3.47
N LEU A 51 0.00 -17.03 -3.47
CA LEU A 51 -0.63 -17.96 -2.51
C LEU A 51 -0.75 -19.40 -3.04
N LEU A 52 -0.11 -19.72 -4.18
CA LEU A 52 -0.11 -21.09 -4.70
C LEU A 52 0.49 -22.09 -3.69
N PRO A 53 -0.10 -23.27 -3.54
CA PRO A 53 0.42 -24.30 -2.64
C PRO A 53 1.74 -24.87 -3.17
N ASN A 54 2.70 -25.11 -2.26
CA ASN A 54 4.00 -25.71 -2.55
C ASN A 54 4.73 -25.06 -3.76
N PRO A 55 4.95 -23.73 -3.74
CA PRO A 55 5.50 -23.05 -4.90
C PRO A 55 6.98 -23.42 -5.08
N SER A 56 7.41 -23.58 -6.33
CA SER A 56 8.84 -23.68 -6.65
C SER A 56 9.54 -22.34 -6.44
N ILE A 57 10.86 -22.33 -6.24
CA ILE A 57 11.64 -21.09 -6.12
C ILE A 57 11.42 -20.19 -7.36
N LYS A 58 11.34 -20.78 -8.56
CA LYS A 58 11.04 -20.04 -9.79
C LYS A 58 9.68 -19.35 -9.73
N SER A 59 8.66 -20.06 -9.23
CA SER A 59 7.32 -19.49 -9.02
C SER A 59 7.34 -18.35 -8.01
N ILE A 60 8.04 -18.52 -6.88
CA ILE A 60 8.17 -17.47 -5.86
C ILE A 60 8.80 -16.21 -6.46
N LEU A 61 9.93 -16.36 -7.15
CA LEU A 61 10.63 -15.24 -7.78
C LEU A 61 9.77 -14.55 -8.83
N PHE A 62 9.09 -15.32 -9.69
CA PHE A 62 8.21 -14.78 -10.72
C PHE A 62 7.08 -13.93 -10.12
N TRP A 63 6.35 -14.46 -9.13
CA TRP A 63 5.22 -13.73 -8.55
C TRP A 63 5.64 -12.52 -7.73
N GLN A 64 6.78 -12.59 -7.02
CA GLN A 64 7.31 -11.44 -6.28
C GLN A 64 7.80 -10.34 -7.22
N TRP A 65 8.51 -10.70 -8.29
CA TRP A 65 8.91 -9.78 -9.34
C TRP A 65 7.68 -9.13 -10.00
N ALA A 66 6.73 -9.95 -10.48
CA ALA A 66 5.52 -9.47 -11.14
C ALA A 66 4.72 -8.51 -10.26
N ASN A 67 4.62 -8.80 -8.95
CA ASN A 67 3.97 -7.92 -7.99
C ASN A 67 4.63 -6.54 -7.90
N GLN A 68 5.96 -6.49 -7.79
CA GLN A 68 6.67 -5.21 -7.75
C GLN A 68 6.64 -4.46 -9.10
N SER A 69 6.72 -5.18 -10.22
CA SER A 69 6.62 -4.58 -11.56
C SER A 69 5.27 -3.93 -11.77
N VAL A 70 4.19 -4.61 -11.38
CA VAL A 70 2.83 -4.07 -11.46
C VAL A 70 2.66 -2.88 -10.52
N ASN A 71 3.18 -2.94 -9.29
CA ASN A 71 3.13 -1.79 -8.38
C ASN A 71 3.82 -0.55 -8.95
N VAL A 72 4.98 -0.71 -9.58
CA VAL A 72 5.67 0.41 -10.25
C VAL A 72 4.90 0.88 -11.48
N ALA A 73 4.37 -0.03 -12.30
CA ALA A 73 3.57 0.34 -13.46
C ALA A 73 2.30 1.11 -13.07
N PHE A 74 1.59 0.68 -12.03
CA PHE A 74 0.44 1.42 -11.48
C PHE A 74 0.87 2.78 -10.94
N ASN A 75 1.96 2.84 -10.18
CA ASN A 75 2.45 4.09 -9.64
C ASN A 75 2.84 5.07 -10.77
N SER A 76 3.63 4.64 -11.75
CA SER A 76 4.02 5.47 -12.89
C SER A 76 2.84 5.89 -13.77
N ALA A 77 1.85 5.02 -13.97
CA ALA A 77 0.66 5.31 -14.77
C ALA A 77 -0.36 6.22 -14.07
N ASN A 78 -0.29 6.37 -12.74
CA ASN A 78 -1.21 7.16 -11.94
C ASN A 78 -0.49 8.25 -11.11
N ALA A 79 0.80 8.48 -11.36
CA ALA A 79 1.59 9.46 -10.64
C ALA A 79 1.14 10.88 -10.99
N ASN A 80 1.09 11.75 -9.99
CA ASN A 80 0.80 13.17 -10.14
C ASN A 80 1.92 13.87 -10.92
N LYS A 81 1.62 14.50 -12.06
CA LYS A 81 2.64 15.06 -12.96
C LYS A 81 3.26 16.37 -12.49
N THR A 82 2.75 16.97 -11.42
CA THR A 82 3.31 18.18 -10.81
C THR A 82 4.57 17.91 -9.97
N THR A 83 4.88 16.65 -9.65
CA THR A 83 6.08 16.28 -8.89
C THR A 83 6.74 15.06 -9.52
N PRO A 84 7.29 15.19 -10.74
CA PRO A 84 7.81 14.05 -11.48
C PRO A 84 9.00 13.45 -10.76
N MET A 85 8.90 12.18 -10.41
CA MET A 85 10.04 11.43 -9.90
C MET A 85 11.05 11.20 -11.01
N SER A 86 12.35 11.32 -10.70
CA SER A 86 13.39 10.99 -11.67
C SER A 86 13.29 9.51 -12.07
N LEU A 87 13.48 9.20 -13.36
CA LEU A 87 13.56 7.82 -13.85
C LEU A 87 14.61 7.01 -13.06
N LYS A 88 15.70 7.66 -12.65
CA LYS A 88 16.75 7.05 -11.82
C LYS A 88 16.24 6.67 -10.43
N GLU A 89 15.47 7.54 -9.77
CA GLU A 89 14.90 7.28 -8.45
C GLU A 89 13.88 6.14 -8.51
N THR A 90 13.03 6.14 -9.54
CA THR A 90 12.06 5.06 -9.79
C THR A 90 12.77 3.73 -10.04
N ALA A 91 13.82 3.72 -10.86
CA ALA A 91 14.59 2.51 -11.16
C ALA A 91 15.30 1.94 -9.92
N ILE A 92 15.89 2.80 -9.08
CA ILE A 92 16.52 2.38 -7.82
C ILE A 92 15.46 1.81 -6.88
N ALA A 93 14.35 2.52 -6.67
CA ALA A 93 13.28 2.06 -5.79
C ALA A 93 12.66 0.74 -6.25
N TYR A 94 12.51 0.54 -7.56
CA TYR A 94 12.06 -0.72 -8.15
C TYR A 94 13.06 -1.85 -7.94
N ALA A 95 14.33 -1.64 -8.29
CA ALA A 95 15.37 -2.67 -8.16
C ALA A 95 15.56 -3.09 -6.70
N SER A 96 15.55 -2.13 -5.77
CA SER A 96 15.58 -2.39 -4.34
C SER A 96 14.35 -3.16 -3.88
N ALA A 97 13.14 -2.76 -4.28
CA ALA A 97 11.91 -3.46 -3.90
C ALA A 97 11.88 -4.91 -4.41
N VAL A 98 12.21 -5.15 -5.68
CA VAL A 98 12.28 -6.50 -6.26
C VAL A 98 13.31 -7.35 -5.52
N THR A 99 14.51 -6.81 -5.29
CA THR A 99 15.59 -7.53 -4.61
C THR A 99 15.19 -7.89 -3.18
N THR A 100 14.63 -6.94 -2.43
CA THR A 100 14.13 -7.17 -1.07
C THR A 100 13.01 -8.22 -1.05
N SER A 101 12.02 -8.09 -1.93
CA SER A 101 10.87 -9.01 -2.01
C SER A 101 11.34 -10.44 -2.30
N CYS A 102 12.19 -10.61 -3.32
CA CYS A 102 12.71 -11.91 -3.73
C CYS A 102 13.63 -12.52 -2.66
N ALA A 103 14.54 -11.74 -2.08
CA ALA A 103 15.46 -12.21 -1.05
C ALA A 103 14.70 -12.72 0.19
N ILE A 104 13.72 -11.95 0.68
CA ILE A 104 12.90 -12.34 1.84
C ILE A 104 12.03 -13.54 1.49
N ALA A 105 11.37 -13.54 0.34
CA ALA A 105 10.48 -14.63 -0.04
C ALA A 105 11.24 -15.96 -0.18
N VAL A 106 12.38 -15.97 -0.86
CA VAL A 106 13.21 -17.18 -1.01
C VAL A 106 13.86 -17.56 0.32
N GLY A 107 14.42 -16.59 1.05
CA GLY A 107 15.08 -16.81 2.33
C GLY A 107 14.16 -17.44 3.37
N LEU A 108 12.93 -16.91 3.52
CA LEU A 108 11.95 -17.47 4.44
C LEU A 108 11.40 -18.82 3.96
N ASN A 109 11.10 -18.99 2.66
CA ASN A 109 10.65 -20.29 2.13
C ASN A 109 11.67 -21.41 2.34
N GLN A 110 12.98 -21.11 2.33
CA GLN A 110 14.02 -22.10 2.58
C GLN A 110 14.35 -22.29 4.07
N SER A 111 14.18 -21.25 4.88
CA SER A 111 14.56 -21.27 6.30
C SER A 111 13.46 -21.83 7.20
N VAL A 112 12.20 -21.48 6.96
CA VAL A 112 11.05 -21.90 7.79
C VAL A 112 10.94 -23.44 7.91
N PRO A 113 11.13 -24.24 6.84
CA PRO A 113 11.11 -25.70 6.95
C PRO A 113 12.20 -26.27 7.88
N LYS A 114 13.34 -25.60 7.98
CA LYS A 114 14.51 -26.02 8.77
C LYS A 114 14.39 -25.69 10.26
N LEU A 115 13.42 -24.86 10.65
CA LEU A 115 13.20 -24.50 12.05
C LEU A 115 12.73 -25.71 12.87
N ASN A 116 13.20 -25.83 14.11
CA ASN A 116 12.75 -26.87 15.02
C ASN A 116 11.48 -26.44 15.78
N VAL A 117 10.37 -26.29 15.05
CA VAL A 117 9.07 -25.86 15.58
C VAL A 117 7.95 -26.80 15.11
N SER A 118 6.78 -26.72 15.75
CA SER A 118 5.65 -27.60 15.43
C SER A 118 5.19 -27.46 13.96
N PRO A 119 4.63 -28.52 13.34
CA PRO A 119 4.15 -28.46 11.96
C PRO A 119 3.10 -27.37 11.71
N ALA A 120 2.28 -27.07 12.73
CA ALA A 120 1.29 -26.00 12.67
C ALA A 120 1.95 -24.61 12.55
N VAL A 121 2.99 -24.35 13.35
CA VAL A 121 3.75 -23.10 13.28
C VAL A 121 4.49 -22.98 11.95
N LYS A 122 5.11 -24.05 11.45
CA LYS A 122 5.74 -24.05 10.11
C LYS A 122 4.75 -23.68 9.02
N SER A 123 3.56 -24.30 9.04
CA SER A 123 2.52 -24.02 8.05
C SER A 123 2.06 -22.56 8.10
N LEU A 124 1.89 -21.99 9.30
CA LEU A 124 1.54 -20.59 9.46
C LEU A 124 2.66 -19.67 8.94
N CYS A 125 3.91 -19.91 9.32
CA CYS A 125 5.06 -19.13 8.86
C CYS A 125 5.18 -19.16 7.34
N MET A 126 5.01 -20.32 6.70
CA MET A 126 5.03 -20.45 5.24
C MET A 126 3.92 -19.63 4.56
N LYS A 127 2.72 -19.60 5.14
CA LYS A 127 1.59 -18.79 4.65
C LYS A 127 1.83 -17.28 4.80
N LEU A 128 2.64 -16.85 5.77
CA LEU A 128 2.97 -15.45 5.99
C LEU A 128 4.13 -14.95 5.11
N VAL A 129 4.89 -15.85 4.47
CA VAL A 129 6.06 -15.45 3.66
C VAL A 129 5.71 -14.42 2.57
N PRO A 130 4.65 -14.61 1.76
CA PRO A 130 4.29 -13.62 0.75
C PRO A 130 3.98 -12.24 1.34
N PHE A 131 3.25 -12.21 2.46
CA PHE A 131 2.97 -10.97 3.19
C PHE A 131 4.25 -10.28 3.66
N THR A 132 5.14 -11.01 4.34
CA THR A 132 6.38 -10.44 4.87
C THR A 132 7.27 -9.88 3.76
N ALA A 133 7.38 -10.59 2.63
CA ALA A 133 8.14 -10.13 1.47
C ALA A 133 7.57 -8.84 0.87
N VAL A 134 6.26 -8.81 0.60
CA VAL A 134 5.58 -7.64 0.01
C VAL A 134 5.58 -6.45 0.97
N ALA A 135 5.36 -6.67 2.26
CA ALA A 135 5.39 -5.64 3.29
C ALA A 135 6.79 -5.00 3.38
N ALA A 136 7.84 -5.80 3.48
CA ALA A 136 9.21 -5.29 3.57
C ALA A 136 9.64 -4.56 2.29
N ALA A 137 9.34 -5.11 1.11
CA ALA A 137 9.62 -4.45 -0.15
C ALA A 137 8.84 -3.13 -0.30
N GLY A 138 7.57 -3.11 0.13
CA GLY A 138 6.74 -1.91 0.15
C GLY A 138 7.30 -0.82 1.05
N THR A 139 7.79 -1.18 2.25
CA THR A 139 8.47 -0.27 3.16
C THR A 139 9.74 0.29 2.54
N VAL A 140 10.63 -0.57 2.03
CA VAL A 140 11.87 -0.12 1.37
C VAL A 140 11.56 0.83 0.22
N ASN A 141 10.55 0.52 -0.59
CA ASN A 141 10.10 1.40 -1.66
C ASN A 141 9.67 2.77 -1.13
N VAL A 142 8.81 2.83 -0.11
CA VAL A 142 8.36 4.11 0.49
C VAL A 142 9.54 4.96 0.99
N PHE A 143 10.44 4.34 1.76
CA PHE A 143 11.59 5.05 2.34
C PHE A 143 12.57 5.57 1.28
N LEU A 144 12.77 4.83 0.19
CA LEU A 144 13.62 5.29 -0.91
C LEU A 144 12.97 6.41 -1.72
N MET A 145 11.69 6.26 -2.05
CA MET A 145 10.92 7.22 -2.84
C MET A 145 10.77 8.55 -2.11
N ARG A 146 10.58 8.51 -0.79
CA ARG A 146 10.34 9.68 0.08
C ARG A 146 11.55 10.05 0.94
N GLY A 147 12.75 9.58 0.56
CA GLY A 147 13.97 9.82 1.33
C GLY A 147 14.33 11.31 1.46
N LYS A 148 13.92 12.15 0.49
CA LYS A 148 14.09 13.61 0.57
C LYS A 148 13.25 14.23 1.68
N GLU A 149 12.04 13.75 1.90
CA GLU A 149 11.17 14.25 2.99
C GLU A 149 11.77 13.94 4.37
N ILE A 150 12.46 12.80 4.50
CA ILE A 150 13.19 12.45 5.73
C ILE A 150 14.43 13.35 5.91
N ARG A 151 15.16 13.64 4.83
CA ARG A 151 16.42 14.38 4.89
C ARG A 151 16.24 15.89 5.04
N ASP A 152 15.32 16.45 4.25
CA ASP A 152 15.14 17.88 4.05
C ASP A 152 13.92 18.41 4.82
N GLY A 153 13.07 17.50 5.32
CA GLY A 153 11.84 17.81 6.05
C GLY A 153 10.66 18.17 5.14
N ILE A 154 9.48 18.21 5.75
CA ILE A 154 8.23 18.62 5.10
C ILE A 154 7.67 19.85 5.79
N ASP A 155 6.86 20.61 5.06
CA ASP A 155 6.23 21.82 5.60
C ASP A 155 5.26 21.47 6.73
N VAL A 156 5.40 22.21 7.82
CA VAL A 156 4.54 22.12 9.01
C VAL A 156 3.74 23.41 9.17
N PHE A 157 2.51 23.26 9.63
CA PHE A 157 1.50 24.32 9.65
C PHE A 157 0.92 24.49 11.05
N THR A 158 0.56 25.72 11.39
CA THR A 158 -0.32 25.98 12.54
C THR A 158 -1.75 25.52 12.25
N LYS A 159 -2.60 25.52 13.27
CA LYS A 159 -4.04 25.24 13.11
C LYS A 159 -4.72 26.18 12.12
N ASP A 160 -4.21 27.41 12.01
CA ASP A 160 -4.73 28.46 11.13
C ASP A 160 -4.20 28.35 9.69
N GLY A 161 -3.39 27.32 9.40
CA GLY A 161 -2.86 27.02 8.07
C GLY A 161 -1.62 27.84 7.70
N GLN A 162 -1.01 28.54 8.65
CA GLN A 162 0.24 29.26 8.41
C GLN A 162 1.43 28.29 8.43
N SER A 163 2.27 28.31 7.39
CA SER A 163 3.49 27.50 7.36
C SER A 163 4.54 28.08 8.31
N VAL A 164 5.05 27.26 9.21
CA VAL A 164 6.05 27.68 10.22
C VAL A 164 7.47 27.20 9.91
N GLY A 165 7.64 26.43 8.83
CA GLY A 165 8.93 25.91 8.41
C GLY A 165 8.87 24.44 7.98
N LYS A 166 10.04 23.82 7.85
CA LYS A 166 10.18 22.41 7.48
C LYS A 166 10.72 21.57 8.62
N SER A 167 10.03 20.47 8.94
CA SER A 167 10.44 19.54 9.98
C SER A 167 10.81 18.18 9.40
N LYS A 168 11.98 17.67 9.78
CA LYS A 168 12.47 16.33 9.49
C LYS A 168 11.74 15.29 10.31
N GLU A 169 11.40 15.60 11.57
CA GLU A 169 10.57 14.74 12.41
C GLU A 169 9.16 14.55 11.80
N ALA A 170 8.57 15.62 11.27
CA ALA A 170 7.33 15.54 10.50
C ALA A 170 7.49 14.68 9.24
N GLY A 171 8.59 14.87 8.51
CA GLY A 171 8.92 14.07 7.32
C GLY A 171 9.07 12.58 7.64
N PHE A 172 9.85 12.24 8.66
CA PHE A 172 10.03 10.86 9.10
C PHE A 172 8.73 10.22 9.58
N SER A 173 7.92 10.95 10.34
CA SER A 173 6.60 10.50 10.81
C SER A 173 5.65 10.27 9.63
N ALA A 174 5.59 11.19 8.67
CA ALA A 174 4.78 11.04 7.45
C ALA A 174 5.16 9.78 6.68
N VAL A 175 6.44 9.61 6.37
CA VAL A 175 6.94 8.46 5.60
C VAL A 175 6.72 7.14 6.36
N SER A 176 6.92 7.12 7.68
CA SER A 176 6.66 5.94 8.52
C SER A 176 5.18 5.57 8.52
N GLN A 177 4.28 6.53 8.70
CA GLN A 177 2.84 6.26 8.67
C GLN A 177 2.38 5.74 7.30
N VAL A 178 2.95 6.25 6.21
CA VAL A 178 2.68 5.76 4.85
C VAL A 178 3.19 4.34 4.65
N ALA A 179 4.38 4.00 5.17
CA ALA A 179 4.87 2.64 5.14
C ALA A 179 3.96 1.69 5.93
N ILE A 180 3.54 2.08 7.14
CA ILE A 180 2.62 1.31 7.97
C ILE A 180 1.26 1.14 7.28
N SER A 181 0.73 2.18 6.63
CA SER A 181 -0.55 2.09 5.92
C SER A 181 -0.49 1.06 4.78
N ARG A 182 0.64 0.99 4.05
CA ARG A 182 0.85 -0.05 3.03
C ARG A 182 0.90 -1.45 3.62
N ILE A 183 1.57 -1.63 4.75
CA ILE A 183 1.59 -2.93 5.46
C ILE A 183 0.17 -3.32 5.86
N LEU A 184 -0.59 -2.41 6.48
CA LEU A 184 -1.94 -2.68 6.95
C LEU A 184 -2.93 -2.90 5.80
N THR A 185 -2.74 -2.24 4.66
CA THR A 185 -3.57 -2.47 3.46
C THR A 185 -3.32 -3.85 2.86
N ASN A 186 -2.06 -4.30 2.84
CA ASN A 186 -1.66 -5.59 2.26
C ASN A 186 -1.92 -6.79 3.20
N ALA A 187 -1.93 -6.56 4.52
CA ALA A 187 -2.13 -7.60 5.53
C ALA A 187 -3.42 -8.42 5.31
N PRO A 188 -4.63 -7.84 5.26
CA PRO A 188 -5.87 -8.61 5.08
C PRO A 188 -5.93 -9.32 3.73
N VAL A 189 -5.27 -8.79 2.70
CA VAL A 189 -5.25 -9.34 1.34
C VAL A 189 -4.41 -10.61 1.27
N LEU A 190 -3.28 -10.65 1.98
CA LEU A 190 -2.33 -11.77 1.94
C LEU A 190 -2.50 -12.76 3.10
N ILE A 191 -3.12 -12.36 4.21
CA ILE A 191 -3.24 -13.19 5.42
C ILE A 191 -4.62 -13.85 5.52
N LEU A 192 -5.72 -13.14 5.23
CA LEU A 192 -7.07 -13.70 5.42
C LEU A 192 -7.39 -14.86 4.47
N PRO A 193 -7.13 -14.77 3.15
CA PRO A 193 -7.43 -15.88 2.25
C PRO A 193 -6.81 -17.22 2.65
N PRO A 194 -5.49 -17.35 2.94
CA PRO A 194 -4.90 -18.65 3.28
C PRO A 194 -5.34 -19.20 4.65
N ILE A 195 -5.82 -18.35 5.56
CA ILE A 195 -6.40 -18.76 6.84
C ILE A 195 -7.82 -19.28 6.65
N ILE A 196 -8.65 -18.52 5.92
CA ILE A 196 -10.06 -18.86 5.68
C ILE A 196 -10.15 -20.10 4.81
N LEU A 197 -9.42 -20.16 3.70
CA LEU A 197 -9.38 -21.33 2.81
C LEU A 197 -8.90 -22.57 3.56
N GLY A 198 -7.85 -22.46 4.38
CA GLY A 198 -7.36 -23.59 5.18
C GLY A 198 -8.38 -24.12 6.21
N ARG A 199 -9.39 -23.34 6.60
CA ARG A 199 -10.53 -23.81 7.40
C ARG A 199 -11.65 -24.36 6.51
N LEU A 200 -11.97 -23.68 5.42
CA LEU A 200 -13.02 -24.09 4.47
C LEU A 200 -12.71 -25.43 3.80
N GLU A 201 -11.46 -25.69 3.45
CA GLU A 201 -11.00 -26.97 2.86
C GLU A 201 -11.26 -28.18 3.76
N LYS A 202 -11.37 -27.98 5.08
CA LYS A 202 -11.70 -29.03 6.04
C LYS A 202 -13.20 -29.36 6.09
N THR A 203 -14.05 -28.53 5.49
CA THR A 203 -15.50 -28.74 5.46
C THR A 203 -15.88 -29.74 4.38
N SER A 204 -16.91 -30.55 4.64
CA SER A 204 -17.43 -31.54 3.68
C SER A 204 -17.91 -30.90 2.38
N PHE A 205 -18.46 -29.69 2.45
CA PHE A 205 -18.95 -28.93 1.30
C PHE A 205 -17.84 -28.62 0.26
N VAL A 206 -16.70 -28.10 0.71
CA VAL A 206 -15.59 -27.75 -0.18
C VAL A 206 -14.84 -29.00 -0.64
N ARG A 207 -14.72 -30.01 0.22
CA ARG A 207 -14.08 -31.29 -0.13
C ARG A 207 -14.82 -32.02 -1.26
N GLN A 208 -16.14 -31.90 -1.32
CA GLN A 208 -16.96 -32.46 -2.42
C GLN A 208 -16.87 -31.64 -3.71
N ARG A 209 -16.45 -30.37 -3.64
CA ARG A 209 -16.41 -29.44 -4.79
C ARG A 209 -15.08 -28.66 -4.81
N PRO A 210 -13.94 -29.31 -5.07
CA PRO A 210 -12.62 -28.68 -5.01
C PRO A 210 -12.46 -27.51 -6.00
N ARG A 211 -13.23 -27.49 -7.09
CA ARG A 211 -13.26 -26.37 -8.05
C ARG A 211 -13.77 -25.05 -7.44
N LEU A 212 -14.46 -25.08 -6.29
CA LEU A 212 -14.93 -23.87 -5.61
C LEU A 212 -13.81 -23.10 -4.88
N ILE A 213 -12.66 -23.73 -4.63
CA ILE A 213 -11.54 -23.08 -3.91
C ILE A 213 -11.03 -21.86 -4.67
N VAL A 214 -10.92 -21.94 -5.99
CA VAL A 214 -10.44 -20.85 -6.85
C VAL A 214 -11.36 -19.62 -6.81
N PRO A 215 -12.68 -19.73 -7.10
CA PRO A 215 -13.58 -18.58 -7.01
C PRO A 215 -13.73 -18.07 -5.56
N LEU A 216 -13.66 -18.94 -4.54
CA LEU A 216 -13.64 -18.49 -3.15
C LEU A 216 -12.38 -17.69 -2.82
N ASN A 217 -11.21 -18.14 -3.27
CA ASN A 217 -9.96 -17.42 -3.08
C ASN A 217 -10.02 -16.03 -3.73
N PHE A 218 -10.45 -15.97 -4.98
CA PHE A 218 -10.62 -14.70 -5.68
C PHE A 218 -11.66 -13.77 -5.02
N GLY A 219 -12.79 -14.31 -4.57
CA GLY A 219 -13.80 -13.55 -3.83
C GLY A 219 -13.27 -12.99 -2.51
N LEU A 220 -12.49 -13.78 -1.76
CA LEU A 220 -11.86 -13.33 -0.51
C LEU A 220 -10.81 -12.25 -0.75
N ILE A 221 -9.95 -12.41 -1.77
CA ILE A 221 -8.94 -11.41 -2.14
C ILE A 221 -9.62 -10.09 -2.55
N ALA A 222 -10.65 -10.16 -3.41
CA ALA A 222 -11.39 -9.00 -3.87
C ALA A 222 -12.08 -8.27 -2.70
N LEU A 223 -12.75 -9.00 -1.81
CA LEU A 223 -13.39 -8.43 -0.62
C LEU A 223 -12.36 -7.80 0.32
N SER A 224 -11.23 -8.45 0.55
CA SER A 224 -10.13 -7.88 1.36
C SER A 224 -9.61 -6.59 0.73
N LEU A 225 -9.38 -6.53 -0.59
CA LEU A 225 -8.91 -5.32 -1.27
C LEU A 225 -9.93 -4.17 -1.17
N MET A 226 -11.22 -4.47 -1.35
CA MET A 226 -12.29 -3.46 -1.30
C MET A 226 -12.50 -2.89 0.10
N THR A 227 -12.20 -3.65 1.15
CA THR A 227 -12.39 -3.23 2.55
C THR A 227 -11.12 -2.63 3.16
N ALA A 228 -9.94 -3.13 2.76
CA ALA A 228 -8.66 -2.71 3.33
C ALA A 228 -8.31 -1.25 2.99
N LEU A 229 -8.55 -0.83 1.74
CA LEU A 229 -8.18 0.52 1.31
C LEU A 229 -8.99 1.62 2.04
N PRO A 230 -10.34 1.56 2.12
CA PRO A 230 -11.10 2.51 2.92
C PRO A 230 -10.72 2.48 4.41
N ALA A 231 -10.46 1.29 4.96
CA ALA A 231 -10.03 1.15 6.36
C ALA A 231 -8.66 1.81 6.60
N ALA A 232 -7.70 1.65 5.68
CA ALA A 232 -6.39 2.27 5.80
C ALA A 232 -6.47 3.80 5.76
N ILE A 233 -7.31 4.37 4.89
CA ILE A 233 -7.52 5.82 4.82
C ILE A 233 -8.19 6.34 6.10
N ALA A 234 -9.15 5.59 6.66
CA ALA A 234 -9.81 5.96 7.91
C ALA A 234 -8.83 5.94 9.11
N VAL A 235 -7.88 5.01 9.14
CA VAL A 235 -6.87 4.90 10.20
C VAL A 235 -5.74 5.93 10.03
N PHE A 236 -5.36 6.25 8.79
CA PHE A 236 -4.29 7.19 8.47
C PHE A 236 -4.82 8.38 7.66
N PRO A 237 -5.40 9.40 8.33
CA PRO A 237 -5.89 10.58 7.64
C PRO A 237 -4.75 11.34 6.97
N GLN A 238 -5.07 12.09 5.92
CA GLN A 238 -4.10 12.83 5.09
C GLN A 238 -3.31 13.89 5.88
N ILE A 239 -3.94 14.52 6.87
CA ILE A 239 -3.28 15.50 7.75
C ILE A 239 -2.78 14.78 9.01
N GLY A 240 -1.51 14.96 9.32
CA GLY A 240 -0.87 14.50 10.53
C GLY A 240 -0.76 15.62 11.55
N GLU A 241 -0.70 15.24 12.81
CA GLU A 241 -0.49 16.13 13.95
C GLU A 241 0.73 15.63 14.72
N LEU A 242 1.60 16.55 15.11
CA LEU A 242 2.77 16.29 15.94
C LEU A 242 2.82 17.29 17.08
N GLN A 243 3.19 16.80 18.26
CA GLN A 243 3.45 17.64 19.41
C GLN A 243 4.78 18.36 19.23
N THR A 244 4.80 19.67 19.46
CA THR A 244 6.01 20.49 19.33
C THR A 244 7.14 20.00 20.25
N ALA A 245 6.81 19.43 21.41
CA ALA A 245 7.77 18.80 22.32
C ALA A 245 8.60 17.66 21.71
N ASN A 246 8.06 16.95 20.71
CA ASN A 246 8.73 15.85 20.01
C ASN A 246 9.36 16.30 18.69
N MET A 247 9.35 17.60 18.39
CA MET A 247 9.92 18.17 17.17
C MET A 247 11.26 18.84 17.45
N GLU A 248 11.91 19.35 16.40
CA GLU A 248 13.15 20.11 16.49
C GLU A 248 13.00 21.34 17.40
N LYS A 249 14.10 21.77 18.03
CA LYS A 249 14.10 22.87 19.03
C LYS A 249 13.49 24.18 18.49
N GLU A 250 13.63 24.43 17.19
CA GLU A 250 13.05 25.60 16.51
C GLU A 250 11.51 25.64 16.54
N PHE A 251 10.84 24.51 16.76
CA PHE A 251 9.39 24.41 16.84
C PHE A 251 8.86 24.38 18.28
N GLN A 252 9.72 24.21 19.29
CA GLN A 252 9.32 24.01 20.70
C GLN A 252 8.90 25.31 21.39
N ASP A 253 9.49 26.44 21.01
CA ASP A 253 9.23 27.75 21.61
C ASP A 253 8.27 28.63 20.79
N LEU A 254 7.61 28.06 19.78
CA LEU A 254 6.67 28.80 18.95
C LEU A 254 5.46 29.27 19.74
N LYS A 255 5.03 30.49 19.47
CA LYS A 255 3.84 31.12 20.07
C LYS A 255 2.84 31.50 18.99
N ASP A 256 1.56 31.41 19.32
CA ASP A 256 0.47 31.88 18.46
C ASP A 256 0.35 33.42 18.48
N GLU A 257 -0.59 33.95 17.70
CA GLU A 257 -0.86 35.40 17.62
C GLU A 257 -1.31 35.99 18.97
N ASP A 258 -1.83 35.16 19.87
CA ASP A 258 -2.23 35.52 21.25
C ASP A 258 -1.07 35.37 22.27
N GLY A 259 0.13 34.98 21.81
CA GLY A 259 1.32 34.77 22.65
C GLY A 259 1.32 33.48 23.48
N LYS A 260 0.38 32.55 23.24
CA LYS A 260 0.34 31.23 23.88
C LYS A 260 1.24 30.24 23.15
N PRO A 261 1.87 29.29 23.86
CA PRO A 261 2.73 28.29 23.24
C PRO A 261 1.94 27.38 22.29
N ILE A 262 2.46 27.22 21.07
CA ILE A 262 1.93 26.25 20.10
C ILE A 262 2.36 24.86 20.56
N THR A 263 1.38 24.03 20.88
CA THR A 263 1.61 22.67 21.40
C THR A 263 1.59 21.61 20.29
N HIS A 264 0.93 21.90 19.17
CA HIS A 264 0.73 20.95 18.07
C HIS A 264 0.90 21.65 16.72
N LEU A 265 1.60 20.97 15.81
CA LEU A 265 1.76 21.37 14.41
C LEU A 265 1.20 20.29 13.49
N TYR A 266 0.71 20.73 12.34
CA TYR A 266 0.04 19.88 11.36
C TYR A 266 0.91 19.74 10.11
N PHE A 267 0.85 18.59 9.45
CA PHE A 267 1.60 18.36 8.20
C PHE A 267 0.80 17.50 7.23
N ASN A 268 1.04 17.66 5.94
CA ASN A 268 0.42 16.82 4.93
C ASN A 268 1.26 15.55 4.72
N LYS A 269 0.65 14.38 4.95
CA LYS A 269 1.32 13.09 4.81
C LYS A 269 1.49 12.65 3.36
N GLY A 270 0.75 13.22 2.40
CA GLY A 270 0.72 12.74 1.01
C GLY A 270 0.31 11.27 0.93
N LEU A 271 -0.99 10.99 0.80
CA LEU A 271 -1.51 9.63 0.61
C LEU A 271 -1.31 9.15 -0.84
#